data_AF-A0A100IFW8-F1
#
_entry.id   AF-A0A100IFW8-F1
#
_cell.length_a   1.000
_cell.length_b   1.000
_cell.length_c   1.000
_cell.angle_alpha   90.00
_cell.angle_beta   90.00
_cell.angle_gamma   90.00
#
_symmetry.space_group_name_H-M   'P 1'
#
loop_
_entity.id
_entity.type
_entity.pdbx_description
1 polymer ?
#
loop_
_entity_poly.entity_id
_entity_poly.type
_entity_poly.pdbx_seq_one_letter_code
_entity_poly.pdbx_strand_id
1 'polypeptide(L)'
;MKTTTYSLLALAAASKLASAHTTVQAVWINGEDQGLGNTDDGYIRSPPSNSPVTDVTSTDMTCNVNGDQAASKTLSVKAGDVVTFEWHHSDRSASDDIIASSHKGPVQVYMAPTAKGSNGNNWVKIAEDGYHKSSDEWATDILIANKGKHNITVPDVPAGNYLFRPEIIALHEGNREGGAQFYMECVQFKVTSDGSNELPSGVSIPGVYTATDPGILFDIYNSFDSYPIPGPDVWDGSSSGSSSSGSSSVAVSSAAAATTSAVAATTPATQAAVEVSSSVAAATTEAAAPVVSSAAPVQQATSAVTSQAQAAPTTFATSSKKSSKTACKNKTKSNSQVAAATSSVVAPAATSSVVPVVSASASASAGGVAKQYERCGGINHTGPTTCESGSVCKKWNPYYYQCVASQ
;
A
#
# COMPACT_ATOMS: atom_id res chain seq x y z
N MET A 1 -41.85 62.33 -3.47
CA MET A 1 -41.29 61.56 -2.31
C MET A 1 -40.09 60.77 -2.79
N LYS A 2 -39.12 60.44 -1.92
CA LYS A 2 -37.89 59.73 -2.32
C LYS A 2 -38.09 58.21 -2.26
N THR A 3 -37.78 57.49 -3.33
CA THR A 3 -37.64 56.03 -3.35
C THR A 3 -36.21 55.66 -2.97
N THR A 4 -36.03 54.94 -1.87
CA THR A 4 -34.71 54.48 -1.41
C THR A 4 -34.51 53.03 -1.81
N THR A 5 -33.77 52.80 -2.90
CA THR A 5 -33.38 51.45 -3.34
C THR A 5 -32.22 50.94 -2.49
N TYR A 6 -32.47 49.99 -1.58
CA TYR A 6 -31.42 49.32 -0.81
C TYR A 6 -30.83 48.14 -1.60
N SER A 7 -29.78 48.41 -2.37
CA SER A 7 -28.93 47.37 -2.97
C SER A 7 -28.00 46.78 -1.90
N LEU A 8 -28.41 45.69 -1.26
CA LEU A 8 -27.53 44.89 -0.41
C LEU A 8 -26.54 44.12 -1.31
N LEU A 9 -25.27 44.51 -1.24
CA LEU A 9 -24.19 43.90 -2.01
C LEU A 9 -23.85 42.54 -1.38
N ALA A 10 -24.23 41.44 -2.03
CA ALA A 10 -23.91 40.09 -1.58
C ALA A 10 -22.39 39.86 -1.71
N LEU A 11 -21.67 39.91 -0.59
CA LEU A 11 -20.24 39.67 -0.55
C LEU A 11 -19.96 38.17 -0.71
N ALA A 12 -19.78 37.73 -1.95
CA ALA A 12 -19.44 36.35 -2.29
C ALA A 12 -18.01 36.03 -1.81
N ALA A 13 -17.89 35.65 -0.54
CA ALA A 13 -16.68 35.07 0.03
C ALA A 13 -16.45 33.68 -0.59
N ALA A 14 -15.86 33.68 -1.79
CA ALA A 14 -15.38 32.47 -2.44
C ALA A 14 -14.24 31.88 -1.62
N SER A 15 -14.59 31.01 -0.67
CA SER A 15 -13.66 30.16 0.04
C SER A 15 -12.92 29.30 -0.99
N LYS A 16 -11.70 29.71 -1.33
CA LYS A 16 -10.78 28.82 -2.04
C LYS A 16 -10.62 27.58 -1.18
N LEU A 17 -11.16 26.45 -1.66
CA LEU A 17 -10.74 25.15 -1.17
C LEU A 17 -9.24 25.10 -1.38
N ALA A 18 -8.49 24.92 -0.29
CA ALA A 18 -7.05 24.90 -0.35
C ALA A 18 -6.62 23.56 -0.95
N SER A 19 -6.48 23.52 -2.28
CA SER A 19 -5.68 22.48 -2.91
C SER A 19 -4.28 22.54 -2.33
N ALA A 20 -3.83 21.36 -1.95
CA ALA A 20 -2.66 21.09 -1.12
C ALA A 20 -2.36 19.59 -1.24
N HIS A 21 -3.35 18.80 -0.85
CA HIS A 21 -3.30 17.36 -0.64
C HIS A 21 -3.53 16.53 -1.90
N THR A 22 -3.24 15.22 -1.87
CA THR A 22 -3.41 14.30 -3.01
C THR A 22 -3.59 12.84 -2.59
N THR A 23 -4.16 12.00 -3.46
CA THR A 23 -4.23 10.52 -3.34
C THR A 23 -4.09 9.85 -4.71
N VAL A 24 -3.60 8.61 -4.77
CA VAL A 24 -3.69 7.79 -6.00
C VAL A 24 -5.15 7.40 -6.24
N GLN A 25 -5.69 7.76 -7.40
CA GLN A 25 -7.07 7.43 -7.78
C GLN A 25 -7.15 6.34 -8.85
N ALA A 26 -6.11 6.17 -9.69
CA ALA A 26 -6.09 5.16 -10.74
C ALA A 26 -4.67 4.70 -11.11
N VAL A 27 -4.61 3.67 -11.95
CA VAL A 27 -3.39 3.10 -12.53
C VAL A 27 -3.60 2.86 -14.03
N TRP A 28 -2.52 3.02 -14.79
CA TRP A 28 -2.43 2.63 -16.19
C TRP A 28 -1.36 1.53 -16.34
N ILE A 29 -1.61 0.55 -17.21
CA ILE A 29 -0.64 -0.52 -17.54
C ILE A 29 -0.36 -0.42 -19.04
N ASN A 30 0.90 -0.23 -19.42
CA ASN A 30 1.34 -0.07 -20.82
C ASN A 30 0.57 1.04 -21.60
N GLY A 31 0.03 2.03 -20.89
CA GLY A 31 -0.80 3.10 -21.46
C GLY A 31 -2.31 2.81 -21.51
N GLU A 32 -2.78 1.67 -20.98
CA GLU A 32 -4.21 1.35 -20.84
C GLU A 32 -4.73 1.68 -19.44
N ASP A 33 -5.75 2.53 -19.36
CA ASP A 33 -6.44 2.88 -18.11
C ASP A 33 -7.12 1.66 -17.46
N GLN A 34 -6.82 1.38 -16.20
CA GLN A 34 -7.42 0.28 -15.44
C GLN A 34 -8.73 0.67 -14.73
N GLY A 35 -9.18 1.91 -14.93
CA GLY A 35 -10.32 2.55 -14.27
C GLY A 35 -9.97 3.09 -12.89
N LEU A 36 -10.92 3.73 -12.22
CA LEU A 36 -10.76 4.13 -10.82
C LEU A 36 -10.41 2.90 -9.96
N GLY A 37 -9.39 3.05 -9.12
CA GLY A 37 -8.91 2.04 -8.19
C GLY A 37 -9.26 2.31 -6.74
N ASN A 38 -9.71 3.53 -6.43
CA ASN A 38 -10.05 4.04 -5.10
C ASN A 38 -11.54 3.85 -4.74
N THR A 39 -12.13 2.73 -5.17
CA THR A 39 -13.53 2.35 -4.94
C THR A 39 -13.63 1.10 -4.07
N ASP A 40 -14.82 0.80 -3.53
CA ASP A 40 -15.07 -0.40 -2.71
C ASP A 40 -14.77 -1.72 -3.47
N ASP A 41 -14.93 -1.73 -4.80
CA ASP A 41 -14.58 -2.83 -5.71
C ASP A 41 -13.19 -2.69 -6.36
N GLY A 42 -12.44 -1.65 -5.95
CA GLY A 42 -11.18 -1.22 -6.52
C GLY A 42 -9.96 -2.02 -6.06
N TYR A 43 -8.78 -1.53 -6.45
CA TYR A 43 -7.47 -2.19 -6.32
C TYR A 43 -6.42 -1.37 -5.54
N ILE A 44 -6.81 -0.20 -5.04
CA ILE A 44 -6.00 0.69 -4.20
C ILE A 44 -6.53 0.63 -2.77
N ARG A 45 -5.67 0.32 -1.80
CA ARG A 45 -6.00 0.44 -0.38
C ARG A 45 -6.03 1.92 -0.02
N SER A 46 -7.24 2.48 0.01
CA SER A 46 -7.45 3.93 -0.09
C SER A 46 -7.76 4.55 1.27
N PRO A 47 -7.11 5.67 1.63
CA PRO A 47 -7.43 6.42 2.84
C PRO A 47 -8.82 7.08 2.75
N PRO A 48 -9.44 7.42 3.89
CA PRO A 48 -10.77 8.05 3.92
C PRO A 48 -10.76 9.54 3.52
N SER A 49 -9.58 10.11 3.26
CA SER A 49 -9.36 11.49 2.84
C SER A 49 -7.95 11.62 2.26
N ASN A 50 -7.64 12.75 1.62
CA ASN A 50 -6.30 13.11 1.16
C ASN A 50 -5.37 13.69 2.26
N SER A 51 -5.79 13.66 3.54
CA SER A 51 -4.95 14.13 4.66
C SER A 51 -3.61 13.37 4.72
N PRO A 52 -2.49 14.04 5.04
CA PRO A 52 -1.18 13.42 5.03
C PRO A 52 -0.93 12.61 6.31
N VAL A 53 -0.04 11.61 6.23
CA VAL A 53 0.63 11.07 7.41
C VAL A 53 1.84 11.98 7.71
N THR A 54 2.15 12.21 8.98
CA THR A 54 3.32 13.03 9.42
C THR A 54 4.18 12.35 10.48
N ASP A 55 3.59 11.44 11.27
CA ASP A 55 4.33 10.60 12.21
C ASP A 55 4.97 9.41 11.49
N VAL A 56 6.27 9.52 11.23
CA VAL A 56 7.10 8.45 10.62
C VAL A 56 7.15 7.14 11.42
N THR A 57 6.70 7.15 12.68
CA THR A 57 6.60 5.97 13.54
C THR A 57 5.22 5.31 13.48
N SER A 58 4.19 5.96 12.92
CA SER A 58 2.84 5.39 12.79
C SER A 58 2.82 4.16 11.87
N THR A 59 2.01 3.18 12.23
CA THR A 59 1.67 2.05 11.34
C THR A 59 1.06 2.50 10.02
N ASP A 60 0.42 3.67 9.99
CA ASP A 60 -0.18 4.25 8.77
C ASP A 60 0.87 4.54 7.69
N MET A 61 2.15 4.74 8.06
CA MET A 61 3.25 4.86 7.08
C MET A 61 3.33 3.67 6.12
N THR A 62 2.84 2.49 6.52
CA THR A 62 2.86 1.27 5.69
C THR A 62 2.10 1.46 4.39
N CYS A 63 0.83 1.88 4.46
CA CYS A 63 -0.14 1.85 3.36
C CYS A 63 -1.24 2.92 3.49
N ASN A 64 -0.99 3.99 4.27
CA ASN A 64 -1.95 4.97 4.77
C ASN A 64 -2.98 4.39 5.78
N VAL A 65 -3.82 5.27 6.33
CA VAL A 65 -4.99 4.91 7.14
C VAL A 65 -5.92 4.00 6.33
N ASN A 66 -6.47 2.95 6.96
CA ASN A 66 -7.15 1.81 6.30
C ASN A 66 -6.27 0.94 5.39
N GLY A 67 -4.96 1.21 5.30
CA GLY A 67 -4.02 0.46 4.46
C GLY A 67 -3.79 -1.00 4.88
N ASP A 68 -4.29 -1.40 6.04
CA ASP A 68 -4.35 -2.79 6.50
C ASP A 68 -5.48 -3.58 5.81
N GLN A 69 -6.55 -2.91 5.34
CA GLN A 69 -7.65 -3.52 4.62
C GLN A 69 -7.22 -3.86 3.18
N ALA A 70 -7.33 -5.13 2.79
CA ALA A 70 -7.08 -5.53 1.41
C ALA A 70 -8.18 -4.98 0.48
N ALA A 71 -7.79 -4.39 -0.65
CA ALA A 71 -8.74 -3.94 -1.67
C ALA A 71 -9.36 -5.15 -2.41
N SER A 72 -10.55 -4.97 -2.97
CA SER A 72 -11.35 -6.05 -3.57
C SER A 72 -10.75 -6.67 -4.84
N LYS A 73 -9.97 -5.89 -5.59
CA LYS A 73 -9.36 -6.27 -6.88
C LYS A 73 -7.83 -6.29 -6.78
N THR A 74 -7.20 -7.06 -7.67
CA THR A 74 -5.75 -7.10 -7.88
C THR A 74 -5.50 -6.99 -9.38
N LEU A 75 -4.66 -6.04 -9.79
CA LEU A 75 -4.27 -5.87 -11.19
C LEU A 75 -3.26 -6.95 -11.60
N SER A 76 -3.26 -7.36 -12.87
CA SER A 76 -2.30 -8.34 -13.39
C SER A 76 -1.28 -7.66 -14.30
N VAL A 77 0.00 -7.93 -14.07
CA VAL A 77 1.15 -7.35 -14.79
C VAL A 77 2.20 -8.42 -15.11
N LYS A 78 3.23 -8.04 -15.84
CA LYS A 78 4.45 -8.79 -16.17
C LYS A 78 5.68 -7.91 -15.92
N ALA A 79 6.82 -8.54 -15.70
CA ALA A 79 8.12 -7.88 -15.81
C ALA A 79 8.24 -7.16 -17.16
N GLY A 80 8.73 -5.93 -17.15
CA GLY A 80 8.79 -5.05 -18.32
C GLY A 80 7.51 -4.28 -18.64
N ASP A 81 6.36 -4.55 -17.99
CA ASP A 81 5.19 -3.68 -18.12
C ASP A 81 5.47 -2.30 -17.50
N VAL A 82 4.99 -1.24 -18.14
CA VAL A 82 5.04 0.13 -17.58
C VAL A 82 3.77 0.37 -16.77
N VAL A 83 3.93 0.45 -15.45
CA VAL A 83 2.87 0.83 -14.50
C VAL A 83 2.95 2.33 -14.25
N THR A 84 1.87 3.05 -14.54
CA THR A 84 1.72 4.48 -14.21
C THR A 84 0.73 4.64 -13.08
N PHE A 85 1.10 5.32 -12.00
CA PHE A 85 0.18 5.72 -10.94
C PHE A 85 -0.39 7.10 -11.27
N GLU A 86 -1.68 7.31 -11.04
CA GLU A 86 -2.38 8.56 -11.32
C GLU A 86 -2.95 9.17 -10.03
N TRP A 87 -2.34 10.27 -9.61
CA TRP A 87 -2.65 11.07 -8.43
C TRP A 87 -3.61 12.21 -8.75
N HIS A 88 -4.49 12.54 -7.81
CA HIS A 88 -5.42 13.68 -7.92
C HIS A 88 -5.73 14.28 -6.55
N HIS A 89 -6.04 15.58 -6.53
CA HIS A 89 -6.36 16.30 -5.29
C HIS A 89 -7.80 16.08 -4.84
N SER A 90 -8.78 16.34 -5.72
CA SER A 90 -10.21 16.28 -5.43
C SER A 90 -10.95 15.29 -6.32
N ASP A 91 -10.77 15.36 -7.64
CA ASP A 91 -11.42 14.45 -8.59
C ASP A 91 -10.54 14.12 -9.80
N ARG A 92 -10.85 13.01 -10.48
CA ARG A 92 -10.13 12.56 -11.69
C ARG A 92 -10.54 13.34 -12.96
N SER A 93 -10.66 14.67 -12.87
CA SER A 93 -10.90 15.52 -14.04
C SER A 93 -9.60 16.07 -14.63
N ALA A 94 -9.63 16.44 -15.91
CA ALA A 94 -8.51 17.10 -16.59
C ALA A 94 -8.25 18.56 -16.09
N SER A 95 -9.09 19.05 -15.17
CA SER A 95 -9.03 20.37 -14.54
C SER A 95 -8.61 20.35 -13.07
N ASP A 96 -8.50 19.16 -12.46
CA ASP A 96 -7.96 18.99 -11.11
C ASP A 96 -6.47 19.40 -11.06
N ASP A 97 -6.06 19.98 -9.94
CA ASP A 97 -4.73 20.56 -9.76
C ASP A 97 -3.70 19.57 -9.20
N ILE A 98 -4.07 18.29 -9.02
CA ILE A 98 -3.22 17.14 -8.64
C ILE A 98 -2.72 17.20 -7.19
N ILE A 99 -1.97 18.25 -6.85
CA ILE A 99 -1.37 18.56 -5.55
C ILE A 99 -0.96 20.04 -5.61
N ALA A 100 -0.85 20.77 -4.49
CA ALA A 100 -0.40 22.16 -4.60
C ALA A 100 1.04 22.26 -5.12
N SER A 101 1.31 23.25 -5.98
CA SER A 101 2.67 23.58 -6.43
C SER A 101 3.60 24.09 -5.31
N SER A 102 3.08 24.33 -4.10
CA SER A 102 3.90 24.54 -2.90
C SER A 102 4.46 23.24 -2.33
N HIS A 103 3.85 22.09 -2.60
CA HIS A 103 4.21 20.78 -2.06
C HIS A 103 5.39 20.18 -2.85
N LYS A 104 6.51 20.92 -2.87
CA LYS A 104 7.80 20.48 -3.41
C LYS A 104 8.28 19.25 -2.67
N GLY A 105 8.81 18.27 -3.39
CA GLY A 105 9.27 17.02 -2.80
C GLY A 105 9.58 15.92 -3.81
N PRO A 106 10.17 14.80 -3.34
CA PRO A 106 10.38 13.60 -4.14
C PRO A 106 9.09 12.84 -4.42
N VAL A 107 9.14 11.96 -5.41
CA VAL A 107 8.16 10.91 -5.68
C VAL A 107 8.91 9.58 -5.80
N GLN A 108 8.49 8.55 -5.07
CA GLN A 108 9.21 7.27 -5.03
C GLN A 108 8.27 6.08 -4.93
N VAL A 109 8.76 4.87 -5.25
CA VAL A 109 7.95 3.64 -5.26
C VAL A 109 8.68 2.51 -4.56
N TYR A 110 8.02 1.91 -3.58
CA TYR A 110 8.46 0.68 -2.92
C TYR A 110 7.64 -0.53 -3.38
N MET A 111 8.23 -1.71 -3.31
CA MET A 111 7.63 -2.98 -3.67
C MET A 111 7.87 -4.04 -2.58
N ALA A 112 6.84 -4.81 -2.24
CA ALA A 112 6.95 -5.93 -1.31
C ALA A 112 6.00 -7.08 -1.70
N PRO A 113 6.33 -8.35 -1.45
CA PRO A 113 5.36 -9.45 -1.57
C PRO A 113 4.18 -9.19 -0.63
N THR A 114 2.92 -9.36 -1.08
CA THR A 114 1.74 -8.82 -0.37
C THR A 114 1.66 -9.23 1.10
N ALA A 115 2.05 -10.47 1.43
CA ALA A 115 2.05 -10.98 2.80
C ALA A 115 3.14 -10.36 3.69
N LYS A 116 4.28 -9.92 3.14
CA LYS A 116 5.31 -9.18 3.90
C LYS A 116 4.94 -7.69 4.00
N GLY A 117 4.56 -7.08 2.88
CA GLY A 117 4.21 -5.66 2.80
C GLY A 117 3.00 -5.28 3.66
N SER A 118 1.95 -6.11 3.71
CA SER A 118 0.79 -5.89 4.60
C SER A 118 1.12 -5.99 6.09
N ASN A 119 2.31 -6.48 6.46
CA ASN A 119 2.84 -6.50 7.82
C ASN A 119 3.96 -5.45 8.02
N GLY A 120 4.07 -4.45 7.14
CA GLY A 120 5.09 -3.40 7.24
C GLY A 120 6.51 -3.83 6.92
N ASN A 121 6.73 -4.95 6.22
CA ASN A 121 8.05 -5.59 6.11
C ASN A 121 8.51 -5.91 4.69
N ASN A 122 9.84 -5.91 4.49
CA ASN A 122 10.53 -6.26 3.23
C ASN A 122 10.14 -5.36 2.05
N TRP A 123 10.03 -4.06 2.30
CA TRP A 123 9.85 -3.05 1.27
C TRP A 123 11.18 -2.76 0.57
N VAL A 124 11.23 -2.91 -0.75
CA VAL A 124 12.40 -2.62 -1.58
C VAL A 124 12.08 -1.39 -2.43
N LYS A 125 12.93 -0.36 -2.43
CA LYS A 125 12.75 0.81 -3.30
C LYS A 125 13.06 0.39 -4.75
N ILE A 126 12.10 0.59 -5.66
CA ILE A 126 12.21 0.21 -7.08
C ILE A 126 12.26 1.41 -8.03
N ALA A 127 11.92 2.61 -7.56
CA ALA A 127 12.11 3.86 -8.29
C ALA A 127 12.09 5.05 -7.33
N GLU A 128 12.77 6.13 -7.71
CA GLU A 128 12.67 7.45 -7.08
C GLU A 128 12.91 8.56 -8.09
N ASP A 129 12.37 9.73 -7.79
CA ASP A 129 12.67 11.01 -8.42
C ASP A 129 12.65 12.11 -7.34
N GLY A 130 13.45 13.16 -7.51
CA GLY A 130 13.81 14.12 -6.45
C GLY A 130 13.82 15.57 -6.90
N TYR A 131 14.99 16.22 -6.86
CA TYR A 131 15.19 17.62 -7.25
C TYR A 131 16.16 17.73 -8.43
N HIS A 132 15.70 18.32 -9.53
CA HIS A 132 16.42 18.51 -10.78
C HIS A 132 17.09 19.88 -10.82
N LYS A 133 18.25 20.01 -10.18
CA LYS A 133 19.01 21.29 -10.13
C LYS A 133 19.31 21.91 -11.51
N SER A 134 19.29 21.13 -12.60
CA SER A 134 19.46 21.63 -13.96
C SER A 134 18.26 22.43 -14.51
N SER A 135 17.05 22.22 -13.98
CA SER A 135 15.83 22.94 -14.37
C SER A 135 15.13 23.66 -13.20
N ASP A 136 15.60 23.45 -11.97
CA ASP A 136 15.00 23.95 -10.71
C ASP A 136 13.59 23.38 -10.43
N GLU A 137 13.35 22.14 -10.86
CA GLU A 137 12.08 21.42 -10.73
C GLU A 137 12.18 20.30 -9.68
N TRP A 138 11.09 20.07 -8.95
CA TRP A 138 10.93 18.88 -8.11
C TRP A 138 10.09 17.81 -8.83
N ALA A 139 10.21 16.56 -8.41
CA ALA A 139 9.40 15.46 -8.93
C ALA A 139 7.88 15.73 -8.82
N THR A 140 7.44 16.49 -7.81
CA THR A 140 6.04 16.93 -7.71
C THR A 140 5.64 18.01 -8.74
N ASP A 141 6.57 18.83 -9.25
CA ASP A 141 6.29 19.73 -10.37
C ASP A 141 6.10 18.95 -11.68
N ILE A 142 6.97 17.95 -11.90
CA ILE A 142 6.89 17.01 -13.03
C ILE A 142 5.57 16.22 -12.96
N LEU A 143 5.13 15.81 -11.77
CA LEU A 143 3.84 15.14 -11.53
C LEU A 143 2.63 16.03 -11.90
N ILE A 144 2.64 17.32 -11.51
CA ILE A 144 1.59 18.30 -11.86
C ILE A 144 1.57 18.55 -13.39
N ALA A 145 2.75 18.69 -14.01
CA ALA A 145 2.87 18.83 -15.46
C ALA A 145 2.28 17.63 -16.20
N ASN A 146 2.61 16.41 -15.75
CA ASN A 146 2.15 15.13 -16.29
C ASN A 146 0.70 14.75 -15.89
N LYS A 147 -0.05 15.65 -15.24
CA LYS A 147 -1.44 15.41 -14.81
C LYS A 147 -1.57 14.18 -13.91
N GLY A 148 -0.82 14.22 -12.80
CA GLY A 148 -0.86 13.19 -11.76
C GLY A 148 -0.08 11.93 -12.07
N LYS A 149 0.58 11.85 -13.23
CA LYS A 149 1.16 10.60 -13.74
C LYS A 149 2.66 10.54 -13.52
N HIS A 150 3.09 9.53 -12.76
CA HIS A 150 4.47 9.05 -12.74
C HIS A 150 4.48 7.54 -12.96
N ASN A 151 5.56 7.01 -13.54
CA ASN A 151 5.64 5.63 -13.98
C ASN A 151 6.83 4.88 -13.38
N ILE A 152 6.71 3.56 -13.37
CA ILE A 152 7.78 2.60 -13.12
C ILE A 152 7.70 1.49 -14.16
N THR A 153 8.80 0.81 -14.42
CA THR A 153 8.78 -0.48 -15.14
C THR A 153 8.76 -1.59 -14.10
N VAL A 154 7.92 -2.61 -14.29
CA VAL A 154 7.84 -3.75 -13.36
C VAL A 154 9.15 -4.55 -13.43
N PRO A 155 9.86 -4.76 -12.30
CA PRO A 155 11.11 -5.52 -12.28
C PRO A 155 10.94 -7.00 -12.63
N ASP A 156 12.04 -7.69 -12.99
CA ASP A 156 12.05 -9.11 -13.34
C ASP A 156 11.94 -10.05 -12.12
N VAL A 157 10.88 -9.89 -11.31
CA VAL A 157 10.65 -10.72 -10.12
C VAL A 157 9.90 -12.03 -10.41
N PRO A 158 10.04 -13.05 -9.56
CA PRO A 158 9.22 -14.27 -9.61
C PRO A 158 7.70 -14.02 -9.63
N ALA A 159 6.93 -14.97 -10.18
CA ALA A 159 5.48 -14.83 -10.26
C ALA A 159 4.84 -14.81 -8.86
N GLY A 160 3.99 -13.81 -8.57
CA GLY A 160 3.43 -13.65 -7.23
C GLY A 160 2.51 -12.45 -7.04
N ASN A 161 1.93 -12.35 -5.84
CA ASN A 161 1.16 -11.17 -5.43
C ASN A 161 2.07 -10.19 -4.69
N TYR A 162 2.04 -8.93 -5.09
CA TYR A 162 2.85 -7.83 -4.57
C TYR A 162 1.97 -6.63 -4.20
N LEU A 163 2.46 -5.82 -3.26
CA LEU A 163 2.00 -4.44 -3.08
C LEU A 163 3.04 -3.52 -3.70
N PHE A 164 2.61 -2.57 -4.51
CA PHE A 164 3.41 -1.41 -4.88
C PHE A 164 2.91 -0.22 -4.05
N ARG A 165 3.84 0.51 -3.45
CA ARG A 165 3.60 1.65 -2.57
C ARG A 165 4.25 2.88 -3.20
N PRO A 166 3.58 3.60 -4.11
CA PRO A 166 3.99 4.94 -4.51
C PRO A 166 3.85 5.89 -3.31
N GLU A 167 4.76 6.86 -3.21
CA GLU A 167 4.83 7.82 -2.10
C GLU A 167 5.30 9.19 -2.61
N ILE A 168 4.69 10.25 -2.07
CA ILE A 168 5.08 11.65 -2.23
C ILE A 168 5.40 12.19 -0.84
N ILE A 169 6.49 12.95 -0.70
CA ILE A 169 6.88 13.61 0.57
C ILE A 169 6.91 15.11 0.35
N ALA A 170 5.87 15.84 0.78
CA ALA A 170 5.81 17.29 0.65
C ALA A 170 6.62 17.98 1.75
N LEU A 171 7.62 18.77 1.33
CA LEU A 171 8.62 19.41 2.20
C LEU A 171 8.30 20.88 2.50
N HIS A 172 7.11 21.36 2.17
CA HIS A 172 6.72 22.77 2.38
C HIS A 172 6.67 23.19 3.85
N GLU A 173 6.60 22.22 4.76
CA GLU A 173 6.80 22.39 6.20
C GLU A 173 7.97 21.53 6.75
N GLY A 174 8.80 20.96 5.88
CA GLY A 174 9.91 20.05 6.24
C GLY A 174 11.05 20.71 7.02
N ASN A 175 11.04 22.03 7.20
CA ASN A 175 12.03 22.76 7.99
C ASN A 175 11.84 22.64 9.53
N ARG A 176 10.99 21.72 9.98
CA ARG A 176 10.80 21.33 11.39
C ARG A 176 10.54 19.83 11.52
N GLU A 177 10.94 19.24 12.64
CA GLU A 177 10.64 17.82 12.94
C GLU A 177 9.13 17.55 12.93
N GLY A 178 8.72 16.46 12.28
CA GLY A 178 7.30 16.13 12.07
C GLY A 178 6.54 17.07 11.12
N GLY A 179 7.24 17.95 10.40
CA GLY A 179 6.64 18.88 9.42
C GLY A 179 6.56 18.32 8.00
N ALA A 180 7.36 17.32 7.62
CA ALA A 180 7.20 16.64 6.33
C ALA A 180 5.86 15.91 6.25
N GLN A 181 5.17 16.06 5.12
CA GLN A 181 3.83 15.49 4.90
C GLN A 181 3.90 14.39 3.86
N PHE A 182 3.54 13.17 4.25
CA PHE A 182 3.66 11.96 3.45
C PHE A 182 2.30 11.55 2.88
N TYR A 183 2.23 11.34 1.57
CA TYR A 183 1.07 10.79 0.86
C TYR A 183 1.49 9.46 0.24
N MET A 184 0.77 8.39 0.53
CA MET A 184 1.01 7.07 -0.03
C MET A 184 -0.29 6.28 -0.08
N GLU A 185 -0.32 5.24 -0.91
CA GLU A 185 -1.31 4.18 -0.89
C GLU A 185 -0.63 2.84 -1.20
N CYS A 186 -1.30 1.73 -0.90
CA CYS A 186 -0.84 0.41 -1.34
C CYS A 186 -1.72 -0.13 -2.46
N VAL A 187 -1.11 -0.34 -3.62
CA VAL A 187 -1.77 -0.81 -4.85
C VAL A 187 -1.50 -2.29 -5.04
N GLN A 188 -2.55 -3.07 -5.32
CA GLN A 188 -2.46 -4.54 -5.34
C GLN A 188 -2.19 -5.08 -6.75
N PHE A 189 -1.04 -5.73 -6.92
CA PHE A 189 -0.60 -6.31 -8.19
C PHE A 189 -0.33 -7.82 -8.08
N LYS A 190 -0.52 -8.52 -9.20
CA LYS A 190 -0.06 -9.88 -9.44
C LYS A 190 0.89 -9.88 -10.63
N VAL A 191 2.15 -10.19 -10.37
CA VAL A 191 3.15 -10.43 -11.43
C VAL A 191 2.89 -11.83 -12.01
N THR A 192 2.79 -11.91 -13.33
CA THR A 192 2.40 -13.12 -14.08
C THR A 192 3.51 -13.66 -15.00
N SER A 193 4.62 -12.95 -15.11
CA SER A 193 5.91 -13.47 -15.57
C SER A 193 6.59 -14.21 -14.41
N ASP A 194 7.35 -15.26 -14.70
CA ASP A 194 8.18 -15.93 -13.72
C ASP A 194 9.62 -15.40 -13.86
N GLY A 195 9.86 -14.22 -13.32
CA GLY A 195 11.13 -13.51 -13.41
C GLY A 195 12.21 -14.07 -12.48
N SER A 196 13.45 -13.75 -12.78
CA SER A 196 14.64 -14.38 -12.19
C SER A 196 15.25 -13.66 -10.99
N ASN A 197 14.95 -12.38 -10.81
CA ASN A 197 15.51 -11.53 -9.77
C ASN A 197 14.64 -11.58 -8.50
N GLU A 198 14.99 -12.42 -7.53
CA GLU A 198 14.36 -12.36 -6.20
C GLU A 198 14.55 -10.97 -5.56
N LEU A 199 13.48 -10.42 -4.97
CA LEU A 199 13.57 -9.17 -4.21
C LEU A 199 14.56 -9.35 -3.04
N PRO A 200 15.51 -8.42 -2.84
CA PRO A 200 16.43 -8.49 -1.71
C PRO A 200 15.71 -8.32 -0.36
N SER A 201 16.47 -8.43 0.73
CA SER A 201 16.00 -8.10 2.07
C SER A 201 15.69 -6.60 2.15
N GLY A 202 14.41 -6.25 1.98
CA GLY A 202 13.94 -4.87 2.08
C GLY A 202 13.85 -4.35 3.53
N VAL A 203 13.55 -3.06 3.65
CA VAL A 203 13.34 -2.35 4.92
C VAL A 203 11.95 -2.62 5.51
N SER A 204 11.75 -2.20 6.77
CA SER A 204 10.41 -2.09 7.37
C SER A 204 9.86 -0.68 7.18
N ILE A 205 8.55 -0.56 6.99
CA ILE A 205 7.81 0.71 6.92
C ILE A 205 6.58 0.52 7.82
N PRO A 206 6.41 1.27 8.94
CA PRO A 206 7.34 2.26 9.50
C PRO A 206 8.71 1.69 9.90
N GLY A 207 9.69 2.59 10.12
CA GLY A 207 11.06 2.25 10.53
C GLY A 207 12.15 2.55 9.50
N VAL A 208 11.78 2.80 8.23
CA VAL A 208 12.69 3.25 7.16
C VAL A 208 13.14 4.70 7.33
N TYR A 209 12.31 5.55 7.95
CA TYR A 209 12.57 6.98 8.14
C TYR A 209 12.65 7.33 9.63
N THR A 210 13.47 8.33 9.94
CA THR A 210 13.43 9.06 11.21
C THR A 210 12.99 10.51 10.98
N ALA A 211 12.45 11.16 12.01
CA ALA A 211 11.97 12.55 11.91
C ALA A 211 13.10 13.58 11.71
N THR A 212 14.36 13.15 11.83
CA THR A 212 15.58 13.96 11.68
C THR A 212 16.46 13.51 10.51
N ASP A 213 15.99 12.58 9.66
CA ASP A 213 16.69 12.22 8.43
C ASP A 213 16.85 13.47 7.53
N PRO A 214 18.00 13.69 6.87
CA PRO A 214 18.23 14.89 6.07
C PRO A 214 17.26 15.10 4.89
N GLY A 215 16.55 14.06 4.45
CA GLY A 215 15.50 14.17 3.43
C GLY A 215 14.11 14.49 4.00
N ILE A 216 13.92 14.33 5.31
CA ILE A 216 12.65 14.54 6.02
C ILE A 216 12.67 15.88 6.76
N LEU A 217 13.76 16.16 7.47
CA LEU A 217 14.04 17.46 8.07
C LEU A 217 14.84 18.32 7.08
N PHE A 218 14.15 18.81 6.03
CA PHE A 218 14.74 19.56 4.93
C PHE A 218 14.07 20.91 4.71
N ASP A 219 14.86 21.99 4.66
CA ASP A 219 14.37 23.36 4.47
C ASP A 219 14.50 23.82 3.01
N ILE A 220 13.41 23.67 2.25
CA ILE A 220 13.32 24.09 0.84
C ILE A 220 13.39 25.61 0.63
N TYR A 221 13.41 26.44 1.69
CA TYR A 221 13.44 27.90 1.59
C TYR A 221 14.84 28.50 1.75
N ASN A 222 15.82 27.67 2.15
CA ASN A 222 17.23 28.02 2.21
C ASN A 222 17.97 27.62 0.91
N SER A 223 19.23 28.04 0.75
CA SER A 223 20.05 27.64 -0.40
C SER A 223 20.57 26.21 -0.25
N PHE A 224 20.26 25.33 -1.21
CA PHE A 224 20.77 23.96 -1.30
C PHE A 224 21.23 23.62 -2.72
N ASP A 225 22.16 22.66 -2.84
CA ASP A 225 22.73 22.22 -4.12
C ASP A 225 22.22 20.84 -4.57
N SER A 226 21.58 20.10 -3.67
CA SER A 226 21.00 18.77 -3.88
C SER A 226 19.98 18.48 -2.77
N TYR A 227 19.10 17.52 -3.03
CA TYR A 227 18.17 16.98 -2.03
C TYR A 227 18.49 15.49 -1.79
N PRO A 228 18.72 15.04 -0.55
CA PRO A 228 18.94 13.64 -0.22
C PRO A 228 17.59 12.91 -0.12
N ILE A 229 17.24 12.10 -1.12
CA ILE A 229 16.00 11.30 -1.10
C ILE A 229 16.09 10.28 0.05
N PRO A 230 15.07 10.18 0.92
CA PRO A 230 15.14 9.37 2.15
C PRO A 230 14.96 7.86 1.88
N GLY A 231 15.37 7.05 2.85
CA GLY A 231 15.32 5.59 2.78
C GLY A 231 16.53 4.95 2.08
N PRO A 232 16.44 3.67 1.68
CA PRO A 232 17.53 2.97 0.97
C PRO A 232 17.67 3.46 -0.48
N ASP A 233 18.80 3.15 -1.11
CA ASP A 233 19.00 3.31 -2.56
C ASP A 233 17.96 2.51 -3.37
N VAL A 234 17.71 2.91 -4.62
CA VAL A 234 16.94 2.09 -5.58
C VAL A 234 17.68 0.78 -5.86
N TRP A 235 16.96 -0.34 -5.79
CA TRP A 235 17.48 -1.66 -6.12
C TRP A 235 17.93 -1.75 -7.59
N ASP A 236 19.14 -2.26 -7.82
CA ASP A 236 19.74 -2.44 -9.15
C ASP A 236 18.92 -3.35 -10.08
N GLY A 237 18.37 -4.44 -9.53
CA GLY A 237 17.46 -5.35 -10.21
C GLY A 237 16.08 -4.78 -10.56
N SER A 238 15.79 -3.52 -10.20
CA SER A 238 14.61 -2.78 -10.71
C SER A 238 14.66 -2.59 -12.23
N SER A 239 15.86 -2.53 -12.80
CA SER A 239 16.07 -2.47 -14.25
C SER A 239 15.68 -3.79 -14.93
N SER A 240 14.51 -3.81 -15.59
CA SER A 240 14.07 -4.94 -16.42
C SER A 240 15.13 -5.24 -17.50
N GLY A 241 15.66 -6.46 -17.51
CA GLY A 241 16.98 -6.77 -18.06
C GLY A 241 17.21 -6.41 -19.53
N SER A 242 17.96 -5.33 -19.78
CA SER A 242 18.68 -5.07 -21.03
C SER A 242 19.87 -4.15 -20.79
N SER A 243 21.08 -4.70 -20.89
CA SER A 243 22.33 -4.04 -20.48
C SER A 243 22.91 -3.13 -21.57
N SER A 244 22.46 -1.88 -21.61
CA SER A 244 23.17 -0.80 -22.30
C SER A 244 23.03 0.53 -21.57
N SER A 245 24.15 1.14 -21.18
CA SER A 245 24.20 2.44 -20.50
C SER A 245 23.72 3.57 -21.42
N GLY A 246 22.86 4.46 -20.91
CA GLY A 246 22.50 5.68 -21.62
C GLY A 246 21.25 6.36 -21.10
N SER A 247 21.39 7.26 -20.12
CA SER A 247 20.32 8.22 -19.81
C SER A 247 20.09 9.11 -21.03
N SER A 248 18.88 9.07 -21.59
CA SER A 248 18.46 9.98 -22.67
C SER A 248 16.95 10.13 -22.59
N SER A 249 16.49 11.30 -22.15
CA SER A 249 15.08 11.63 -22.07
C SER A 249 14.46 11.66 -23.46
N VAL A 250 13.29 11.04 -23.61
CA VAL A 250 12.53 11.05 -24.87
C VAL A 250 11.85 12.42 -25.00
N ALA A 251 12.58 13.39 -25.53
CA ALA A 251 12.11 14.76 -25.71
C ALA A 251 10.95 14.81 -26.74
N VAL A 252 9.72 14.87 -26.25
CA VAL A 252 8.52 15.07 -27.08
C VAL A 252 8.48 16.52 -27.55
N SER A 253 8.96 16.78 -28.77
CA SER A 253 9.00 18.12 -29.36
C SER A 253 7.61 18.72 -29.53
N SER A 254 7.26 19.70 -28.70
CA SER A 254 6.05 20.50 -28.81
C SER A 254 6.17 21.52 -29.95
N ALA A 255 5.54 21.23 -31.09
CA ALA A 255 5.50 22.14 -32.23
C ALA A 255 4.70 23.41 -31.90
N ALA A 256 5.35 24.57 -31.93
CA ALA A 256 4.73 25.84 -31.58
C ALA A 256 3.66 26.28 -32.61
N ALA A 257 2.46 26.59 -32.14
CA ALA A 257 1.38 27.12 -32.98
C ALA A 257 1.58 28.62 -33.24
N ALA A 258 2.02 28.97 -34.46
CA ALA A 258 2.09 30.35 -34.92
C ALA A 258 0.71 30.85 -35.40
N THR A 259 0.42 32.13 -35.16
CA THR A 259 -0.85 32.78 -35.52
C THR A 259 -0.79 33.47 -36.88
N THR A 260 -1.73 33.16 -37.78
CA THR A 260 -2.09 34.00 -38.93
C THR A 260 -3.58 33.84 -39.31
N SER A 261 -4.13 34.86 -39.95
CA SER A 261 -5.57 35.00 -40.23
C SER A 261 -6.07 34.23 -41.46
N ALA A 262 -7.38 34.04 -41.48
CA ALA A 262 -8.24 33.50 -42.54
C ALA A 262 -7.92 33.91 -44.00
N VAL A 263 -8.39 33.09 -44.95
CA VAL A 263 -9.46 33.47 -45.92
C VAL A 263 -9.87 32.30 -46.85
N ALA A 264 -11.18 32.23 -47.15
CA ALA A 264 -11.86 31.51 -48.24
C ALA A 264 -11.74 29.97 -48.37
N ALA A 265 -12.80 29.37 -48.93
CA ALA A 265 -12.87 27.98 -49.35
C ALA A 265 -12.99 27.88 -50.87
N THR A 266 -12.50 26.78 -51.44
CA THR A 266 -12.78 26.35 -52.82
C THR A 266 -13.14 24.87 -52.86
N THR A 267 -14.14 24.52 -53.65
CA THR A 267 -14.66 23.15 -53.81
C THR A 267 -13.78 22.28 -54.70
N PRO A 268 -13.76 20.95 -54.47
CA PRO A 268 -13.62 19.94 -55.50
C PRO A 268 -14.99 19.60 -56.12
N ALA A 269 -15.02 19.25 -57.41
CA ALA A 269 -16.25 18.92 -58.15
C ALA A 269 -16.46 17.41 -58.35
N THR A 270 -17.65 17.05 -58.82
CA THR A 270 -18.18 15.69 -58.89
C THR A 270 -17.59 14.79 -59.99
N GLN A 271 -17.27 13.55 -59.64
CA GLN A 271 -17.43 12.36 -60.50
C GLN A 271 -17.40 11.11 -59.60
N ALA A 272 -18.34 10.15 -59.51
CA ALA A 272 -19.62 9.79 -60.16
C ALA A 272 -19.56 8.38 -60.77
N ALA A 273 -20.25 7.43 -60.12
CA ALA A 273 -20.49 6.03 -60.55
C ALA A 273 -19.21 5.14 -60.61
N VAL A 274 -19.26 3.80 -60.65
CA VAL A 274 -20.35 2.86 -61.00
C VAL A 274 -20.40 1.67 -60.01
N GLU A 275 -21.60 1.17 -59.69
CA GLU A 275 -21.80 -0.10 -58.95
C GLU A 275 -21.58 -1.34 -59.85
N VAL A 276 -21.30 -2.51 -59.25
CA VAL A 276 -22.05 -3.76 -59.53
C VAL A 276 -21.66 -4.85 -58.53
N SER A 277 -22.57 -5.79 -58.26
CA SER A 277 -22.42 -6.88 -57.28
C SER A 277 -22.50 -8.27 -57.93
N SER A 278 -22.06 -9.30 -57.19
CA SER A 278 -22.22 -10.75 -57.46
C SER A 278 -21.39 -11.33 -58.63
N SER A 279 -20.90 -12.58 -58.65
CA SER A 279 -21.50 -13.84 -58.19
C SER A 279 -20.53 -15.04 -58.32
N VAL A 280 -20.88 -16.15 -57.66
CA VAL A 280 -20.37 -17.56 -57.69
C VAL A 280 -19.19 -18.02 -58.58
N ALA A 281 -18.31 -18.82 -57.96
CA ALA A 281 -18.00 -20.20 -58.38
C ALA A 281 -17.54 -21.03 -57.15
N ALA A 282 -17.64 -22.36 -57.19
CA ALA A 282 -17.36 -23.23 -56.04
C ALA A 282 -16.48 -24.44 -56.40
N ALA A 283 -15.81 -25.01 -55.39
CA ALA A 283 -15.21 -26.34 -55.40
C ALA A 283 -15.40 -26.99 -54.02
N THR A 284 -15.61 -28.30 -53.98
CA THR A 284 -15.96 -29.10 -52.79
C THR A 284 -15.02 -30.33 -52.67
N THR A 285 -15.33 -31.24 -51.73
CA THR A 285 -14.67 -32.54 -51.43
C THR A 285 -13.32 -32.46 -50.69
N GLU A 286 -12.98 -33.35 -49.73
CA GLU A 286 -13.81 -34.20 -48.85
C GLU A 286 -13.04 -34.46 -47.52
N ALA A 287 -13.71 -35.04 -46.52
CA ALA A 287 -13.17 -35.24 -45.18
C ALA A 287 -12.57 -36.65 -44.96
N ALA A 288 -11.67 -36.76 -43.98
CA ALA A 288 -11.50 -37.98 -43.19
C ALA A 288 -10.95 -37.66 -41.79
N ALA A 289 -11.65 -38.13 -40.76
CA ALA A 289 -11.12 -38.28 -39.40
C ALA A 289 -11.25 -39.77 -39.01
N PRO A 290 -10.41 -40.28 -38.11
CA PRO A 290 -10.73 -41.47 -37.32
C PRO A 290 -11.12 -41.11 -35.87
N VAL A 291 -11.81 -42.03 -35.21
CA VAL A 291 -12.54 -41.79 -33.95
C VAL A 291 -11.88 -42.52 -32.77
N VAL A 292 -12.24 -42.10 -31.56
CA VAL A 292 -11.78 -42.65 -30.27
C VAL A 292 -12.16 -44.13 -30.09
N SER A 293 -11.30 -44.90 -29.40
CA SER A 293 -11.73 -46.09 -28.64
C SER A 293 -10.90 -46.25 -27.36
N SER A 294 -11.39 -47.03 -26.39
CA SER A 294 -10.92 -47.09 -25.00
C SER A 294 -10.86 -48.53 -24.49
N ALA A 295 -9.85 -48.87 -23.67
CA ALA A 295 -9.87 -50.03 -22.79
C ALA A 295 -8.79 -49.96 -21.67
N ALA A 296 -9.16 -50.44 -20.48
CA ALA A 296 -8.31 -50.82 -19.34
C ALA A 296 -9.19 -51.68 -18.38
N PRO A 297 -8.66 -52.34 -17.32
CA PRO A 297 -7.31 -52.84 -17.00
C PRO A 297 -7.35 -54.38 -16.71
N VAL A 298 -6.34 -54.95 -15.99
CA VAL A 298 -6.46 -55.92 -14.84
C VAL A 298 -5.23 -56.85 -14.62
N GLN A 299 -4.47 -56.57 -13.54
CA GLN A 299 -3.88 -57.40 -12.46
C GLN A 299 -2.99 -58.69 -12.63
N GLN A 300 -2.03 -58.79 -11.66
CA GLN A 300 -1.43 -59.99 -10.99
C GLN A 300 -0.50 -60.94 -11.79
N ALA A 301 0.47 -61.69 -11.23
CA ALA A 301 1.25 -61.70 -9.95
C ALA A 301 2.42 -62.76 -10.11
N THR A 302 3.43 -63.00 -9.24
CA THR A 302 3.92 -62.50 -7.92
C THR A 302 5.47 -62.72 -7.88
N SER A 303 6.29 -62.20 -6.94
CA SER A 303 6.63 -62.78 -5.61
C SER A 303 7.71 -61.93 -4.90
N ALA A 304 7.93 -62.11 -3.59
CA ALA A 304 8.75 -61.23 -2.74
C ALA A 304 9.95 -61.93 -2.03
N VAL A 305 10.88 -61.11 -1.49
CA VAL A 305 11.79 -61.46 -0.37
C VAL A 305 11.91 -60.26 0.59
N THR A 306 12.11 -60.52 1.88
CA THR A 306 11.97 -59.59 3.03
C THR A 306 13.32 -59.22 3.66
N SER A 307 13.46 -57.98 4.18
CA SER A 307 14.24 -57.67 5.40
C SER A 307 13.92 -56.25 5.94
N GLN A 308 14.37 -55.92 7.16
CA GLN A 308 13.83 -54.82 8.00
C GLN A 308 14.91 -53.88 8.57
N ALA A 309 14.53 -52.62 8.83
CA ALA A 309 15.06 -51.71 9.87
C ALA A 309 16.59 -51.36 9.78
N GLN A 310 17.17 -50.46 10.58
CA GLN A 310 16.69 -49.65 11.73
C GLN A 310 17.41 -48.28 11.74
N ALA A 311 16.97 -47.32 12.57
CA ALA A 311 17.57 -45.99 12.68
C ALA A 311 18.45 -45.78 13.94
N ALA A 312 19.34 -44.78 13.87
CA ALA A 312 20.18 -44.21 14.95
C ALA A 312 21.31 -45.11 15.51
N PRO A 313 22.23 -44.57 16.35
CA PRO A 313 23.11 -43.43 16.04
C PRO A 313 24.59 -43.74 16.37
N THR A 314 25.52 -42.88 15.93
CA THR A 314 26.95 -42.97 16.28
C THR A 314 27.36 -41.99 17.39
N THR A 315 27.89 -42.52 18.50
CA THR A 315 28.67 -41.77 19.51
C THR A 315 29.99 -42.48 19.78
N PHE A 316 31.08 -41.72 19.93
CA PHE A 316 32.34 -42.24 20.46
C PHE A 316 32.32 -42.17 21.99
N ALA A 317 32.99 -43.14 22.63
CA ALA A 317 32.92 -43.37 24.07
C ALA A 317 34.15 -42.84 24.82
N THR A 318 34.00 -42.56 26.13
CA THR A 318 34.95 -43.05 27.15
C THR A 318 34.38 -42.97 28.58
N SER A 319 34.62 -44.02 29.38
CA SER A 319 34.75 -44.03 30.86
C SER A 319 33.54 -43.60 31.75
N SER A 320 33.21 -44.26 32.88
CA SER A 320 33.51 -45.63 33.36
C SER A 320 32.62 -46.00 34.58
N LYS A 321 32.51 -47.31 34.90
CA LYS A 321 31.94 -47.93 36.13
C LYS A 321 30.45 -47.61 36.44
N LYS A 322 29.50 -48.57 36.33
CA LYS A 322 29.15 -49.63 37.32
C LYS A 322 28.99 -49.07 38.76
N SER A 323 27.90 -49.34 39.50
CA SER A 323 27.10 -50.59 39.57
C SER A 323 25.75 -50.44 40.32
N SER A 324 24.75 -51.30 40.00
CA SER A 324 23.71 -51.93 40.89
C SER A 324 22.86 -51.10 41.89
N LYS A 325 21.57 -51.37 42.19
CA LYS A 325 20.65 -52.51 41.88
C LYS A 325 19.17 -52.18 42.25
N THR A 326 18.21 -52.83 41.58
CA THR A 326 16.96 -53.44 42.12
C THR A 326 15.93 -52.63 42.96
N ALA A 327 14.86 -52.18 42.28
CA ALA A 327 13.43 -52.51 42.46
C ALA A 327 12.58 -52.30 43.75
N CYS A 328 11.34 -51.82 43.50
CA CYS A 328 10.04 -52.17 44.12
C CYS A 328 9.52 -51.58 45.46
N LYS A 329 8.25 -51.14 45.36
CA LYS A 329 7.15 -50.99 46.35
C LYS A 329 7.32 -51.80 47.66
N ASN A 330 6.86 -51.39 48.86
CA ASN A 330 5.54 -50.80 49.14
C ASN A 330 5.37 -50.30 50.62
N LYS A 331 4.39 -49.40 50.85
CA LYS A 331 3.51 -49.24 52.04
C LYS A 331 4.04 -48.96 53.49
N THR A 332 3.43 -47.90 54.07
CA THR A 332 2.97 -47.69 55.49
C THR A 332 3.93 -47.39 56.66
N LYS A 333 3.63 -46.26 57.35
CA LYS A 333 3.62 -45.96 58.81
C LYS A 333 4.71 -46.60 59.70
N SER A 334 5.45 -45.86 60.54
CA SER A 334 4.85 -45.12 61.68
C SER A 334 5.83 -44.20 62.45
N ASN A 335 5.36 -43.00 62.81
CA ASN A 335 5.51 -42.29 64.10
C ASN A 335 6.90 -42.09 64.81
N SER A 336 7.22 -40.80 65.02
CA SER A 336 7.64 -40.17 66.30
C SER A 336 9.11 -39.94 66.74
N GLN A 337 9.30 -38.70 67.25
CA GLN A 337 10.10 -38.23 68.41
C GLN A 337 11.58 -37.76 68.26
N VAL A 338 11.71 -36.42 68.33
CA VAL A 338 12.61 -35.62 69.21
C VAL A 338 14.15 -35.71 69.09
N ALA A 339 14.75 -34.59 68.65
CA ALA A 339 15.76 -33.80 69.39
C ALA A 339 15.89 -32.39 68.74
N ALA A 340 16.49 -31.39 69.39
CA ALA A 340 16.51 -30.00 68.93
C ALA A 340 17.83 -29.23 69.18
N ALA A 341 18.14 -28.29 68.28
CA ALA A 341 19.11 -27.18 68.42
C ALA A 341 18.82 -26.12 67.32
N THR A 342 18.03 -25.07 67.57
CA THR A 342 18.40 -23.73 68.09
C THR A 342 19.12 -22.78 67.12
N SER A 343 18.35 -21.77 66.65
CA SER A 343 18.76 -20.37 66.37
C SER A 343 19.75 -20.04 65.22
N SER A 344 19.73 -18.84 64.62
CA SER A 344 18.65 -17.85 64.36
C SER A 344 19.21 -16.68 63.54
N VAL A 345 18.61 -16.29 62.41
CA VAL A 345 18.76 -14.91 61.89
C VAL A 345 17.46 -14.38 61.28
N VAL A 346 17.14 -13.16 61.70
CA VAL A 346 15.96 -12.31 61.46
C VAL A 346 15.54 -12.14 60.00
N ALA A 347 14.22 -12.02 59.78
CA ALA A 347 13.61 -11.32 58.65
C ALA A 347 12.68 -10.19 59.16
N PRO A 348 12.54 -9.09 58.41
CA PRO A 348 11.21 -8.48 58.16
C PRO A 348 11.07 -7.91 56.72
N ALA A 349 9.89 -7.61 56.18
CA ALA A 349 8.51 -7.97 56.53
C ALA A 349 7.56 -7.78 55.31
N ALA A 350 6.31 -8.24 55.45
CA ALA A 350 5.18 -8.10 54.52
C ALA A 350 4.73 -6.62 54.32
N THR A 351 3.81 -6.24 53.41
CA THR A 351 2.39 -6.70 53.20
C THR A 351 1.93 -6.47 51.74
N SER A 352 1.12 -7.34 51.11
CA SER A 352 -0.37 -7.47 51.19
C SER A 352 -1.13 -6.17 50.83
N SER A 353 -2.18 -6.12 49.98
CA SER A 353 -2.93 -7.12 49.17
C SER A 353 -3.52 -6.39 47.91
N VAL A 354 -4.42 -6.87 47.03
CA VAL A 354 -5.45 -7.95 47.00
C VAL A 354 -5.61 -8.49 45.55
N VAL A 355 -6.62 -9.34 45.25
CA VAL A 355 -7.11 -9.68 43.88
C VAL A 355 -8.66 -9.66 43.86
N PRO A 356 -9.30 -9.43 42.70
CA PRO A 356 -10.48 -10.23 42.36
C PRO A 356 -10.50 -10.79 40.92
N VAL A 357 -11.30 -11.83 40.69
CA VAL A 357 -11.48 -12.52 39.40
C VAL A 357 -12.98 -12.66 39.11
N VAL A 358 -13.43 -12.40 37.88
CA VAL A 358 -14.64 -13.03 37.29
C VAL A 358 -14.68 -12.94 35.76
N SER A 359 -14.76 -14.11 35.13
CA SER A 359 -15.72 -14.52 34.08
C SER A 359 -15.90 -13.73 32.77
N ALA A 360 -16.59 -14.35 31.80
CA ALA A 360 -16.72 -13.89 30.42
C ALA A 360 -18.17 -13.87 29.89
N SER A 361 -18.35 -13.19 28.75
CA SER A 361 -19.45 -13.26 27.77
C SER A 361 -20.69 -12.36 27.94
N ALA A 362 -21.16 -11.88 26.76
CA ALA A 362 -22.48 -11.32 26.40
C ALA A 362 -22.75 -9.79 26.51
N SER A 363 -22.78 -9.16 25.32
CA SER A 363 -23.73 -8.14 24.81
C SER A 363 -24.20 -6.93 25.64
N ALA A 364 -23.76 -5.75 25.18
CA ALA A 364 -24.54 -4.53 24.90
C ALA A 364 -25.40 -3.86 25.99
N SER A 365 -24.99 -2.64 26.37
CA SER A 365 -25.91 -1.55 26.74
C SER A 365 -25.35 -0.19 26.28
N ALA A 366 -26.23 0.73 25.89
CA ALA A 366 -25.85 2.10 25.50
C ALA A 366 -26.00 3.04 26.70
N GLY A 367 -24.96 3.83 27.02
CA GLY A 367 -24.99 4.68 28.21
C GLY A 367 -23.76 5.59 28.43
N GLY A 368 -23.01 5.92 27.38
CA GLY A 368 -21.87 6.84 27.45
C GLY A 368 -22.07 8.07 26.55
N VAL A 369 -21.24 9.10 26.77
CA VAL A 369 -20.97 10.16 25.78
C VAL A 369 -19.65 9.86 25.08
N ALA A 370 -19.60 10.09 23.77
CA ALA A 370 -18.38 10.06 22.98
C ALA A 370 -17.64 11.40 23.10
N LYS A 371 -16.32 11.35 23.28
CA LYS A 371 -15.48 12.55 23.27
C LYS A 371 -15.35 13.15 21.87
N GLN A 372 -14.83 14.37 21.78
CA GLN A 372 -14.40 14.95 20.51
C GLN A 372 -13.47 13.97 19.76
N TYR A 373 -13.73 13.79 18.47
CA TYR A 373 -13.14 12.80 17.55
C TYR A 373 -13.48 11.32 17.77
N GLU A 374 -14.23 10.93 18.82
CA GLU A 374 -14.72 9.55 18.99
C GLU A 374 -15.96 9.27 18.09
N ARG A 375 -16.21 7.98 17.81
CA ARG A 375 -17.34 7.52 16.98
C ARG A 375 -18.66 7.61 17.76
N CYS A 376 -19.60 8.38 17.22
CA CYS A 376 -20.93 8.62 17.79
C CYS A 376 -22.07 7.96 17.01
N GLY A 377 -21.79 7.15 15.98
CA GLY A 377 -22.85 6.52 15.22
C GLY A 377 -22.45 5.84 13.91
N GLY A 378 -23.48 5.59 13.11
CA GLY A 378 -23.45 4.83 11.87
C GLY A 378 -24.00 3.40 12.03
N ILE A 379 -24.21 2.73 10.91
CA ILE A 379 -24.70 1.34 10.85
C ILE A 379 -23.80 0.42 11.70
N ASN A 380 -24.43 -0.47 12.46
CA ASN A 380 -23.81 -1.41 13.41
C ASN A 380 -22.99 -0.75 14.53
N HIS A 381 -23.11 0.56 14.79
CA HIS A 381 -22.53 1.19 15.97
C HIS A 381 -23.34 0.84 17.23
N THR A 382 -22.67 0.26 18.23
CA THR A 382 -23.26 -0.11 19.53
C THR A 382 -22.74 0.73 20.70
N GLY A 383 -21.88 1.72 20.43
CA GLY A 383 -21.29 2.61 21.43
C GLY A 383 -22.15 3.85 21.72
N PRO A 384 -21.54 4.90 22.33
CA PRO A 384 -22.18 6.20 22.55
C PRO A 384 -22.81 6.79 21.29
N THR A 385 -24.00 7.38 21.42
CA THR A 385 -24.70 8.10 20.33
C THR A 385 -24.79 9.61 20.55
N THR A 386 -24.36 10.08 21.72
CA THR A 386 -24.33 11.49 22.13
C THR A 386 -22.88 11.92 22.31
N CYS A 387 -22.53 13.13 21.86
CA CYS A 387 -21.20 13.70 22.07
C CYS A 387 -21.08 14.42 23.41
N GLU A 388 -19.84 14.63 23.87
CA GLU A 388 -19.57 15.53 25.00
C GLU A 388 -19.89 17.00 24.67
N SER A 389 -20.05 17.81 25.73
CA SER A 389 -20.46 19.21 25.60
C SER A 389 -19.44 20.01 24.79
N GLY A 390 -19.91 20.74 23.78
CA GLY A 390 -19.06 21.45 22.81
C GLY A 390 -18.75 20.68 21.52
N SER A 391 -19.26 19.44 21.37
CA SER A 391 -19.20 18.68 20.12
C SER A 391 -20.58 18.26 19.61
N VAL A 392 -20.71 18.12 18.29
CA VAL A 392 -21.88 17.57 17.57
C VAL A 392 -21.54 16.26 16.88
N CYS A 393 -22.50 15.34 16.81
CA CYS A 393 -22.34 14.07 16.11
C CYS A 393 -22.52 14.26 14.60
N LYS A 394 -21.41 14.42 13.87
CA LYS A 394 -21.40 14.59 12.41
C LYS A 394 -21.42 13.23 11.71
N LYS A 395 -22.41 13.02 10.86
CA LYS A 395 -22.43 11.91 9.89
C LYS A 395 -21.42 12.18 8.79
N TRP A 396 -20.50 11.24 8.57
CA TRP A 396 -19.58 11.27 7.42
C TRP A 396 -20.07 10.33 6.31
N ASN A 397 -20.39 9.08 6.64
CA ASN A 397 -20.98 8.10 5.72
C ASN A 397 -22.06 7.26 6.45
N PRO A 398 -22.76 6.29 5.82
CA PRO A 398 -23.78 5.49 6.50
C PRO A 398 -23.26 4.66 7.69
N TYR A 399 -21.98 4.27 7.70
CA TYR A 399 -21.37 3.39 8.70
C TYR A 399 -20.59 4.12 9.79
N TYR A 400 -20.14 5.36 9.55
CA TYR A 400 -19.30 6.12 10.48
C TYR A 400 -19.79 7.56 10.70
N TYR A 401 -20.21 7.86 11.93
CA TYR A 401 -20.49 9.22 12.43
C TYR A 401 -19.51 9.52 13.57
N GLN A 402 -19.03 10.76 13.69
CA GLN A 402 -17.99 11.18 14.64
C GLN A 402 -18.35 12.47 15.37
N CYS A 403 -17.93 12.60 16.62
CA CYS A 403 -18.01 13.87 17.34
C CYS A 403 -17.00 14.88 16.79
N VAL A 404 -17.46 16.06 16.40
CA VAL A 404 -16.63 17.18 15.97
C VAL A 404 -17.02 18.44 16.72
N ALA A 405 -16.09 19.38 16.91
CA ALA A 405 -16.35 20.62 17.62
C ALA A 405 -17.53 21.41 17.01
N SER A 406 -18.36 21.98 17.87
CA SER A 406 -19.43 22.90 17.51
C SER A 406 -18.85 24.25 17.08
N GLN A 407 -18.93 24.56 15.79
CA GLN A 407 -18.61 25.86 15.19
C GLN A 407 -19.79 26.83 15.33
#